data_AF-A0A839N2Q8-F1
#
_entry.id   AF-A0A839N2Q8-F1
#
_cell.length_a   1.000
_cell.length_b   1.000
_cell.length_c   1.000
_cell.angle_alpha   90.00
_cell.angle_beta   90.00
_cell.angle_gamma   90.00
#
_symmetry.space_group_name_H-M   'P 1'
#
loop_
_entity.id
_entity.type
_entity.pdbx_description
1 polymer ?
#
loop_
_entity_poly.entity_id
_entity_poly.type
_entity_poly.pdbx_seq_one_letter_code
_entity_poly.pdbx_strand_id
1 'polypeptide(L)'
;MMHSTTGGATAPGNYLTNISRGTATVGTGAVVKVAGVSYRVTGWQAVRKNELASTANVWSSVKDRLVIITCLERPEGGPSISNIVITAQRPAATE
;
A
#
# COMPACT_ATOMS: atom_id res chain seq x y z
N MET A 1 7.71 3.34 3.91
CA MET A 1 6.41 3.10 4.58
C MET A 1 5.57 4.36 4.45
N MET A 2 4.25 4.25 4.26
CA MET A 2 3.33 5.39 4.37
C MET A 2 2.40 5.15 5.57
N HIS A 3 2.36 6.10 6.50
CA HIS A 3 1.52 5.99 7.69
C HIS A 3 0.07 6.39 7.40
N SER A 4 -0.86 5.71 8.07
CA SER A 4 -2.26 6.10 8.25
C SER A 4 -2.51 6.40 9.73
N THR A 5 -3.44 7.30 10.02
CA THR A 5 -3.78 7.74 11.39
C THR A 5 -5.25 7.46 11.71
N THR A 6 -5.54 7.13 12.97
CA THR A 6 -6.91 6.95 13.47
C THR A 6 -7.42 8.22 14.16
N GLY A 7 -8.75 8.34 14.35
CA GLY A 7 -9.32 9.36 15.24
C GLY A 7 -9.47 10.76 14.64
N GLY A 8 -9.65 10.88 13.33
CA GLY A 8 -9.94 12.15 12.65
C GLY A 8 -8.72 12.89 12.10
N ALA A 9 -7.50 12.45 12.39
CA ALA A 9 -6.29 12.90 11.70
C ALA A 9 -6.17 12.25 10.32
N THR A 10 -5.62 12.98 9.33
CA THR A 10 -5.41 12.48 7.97
C THR A 10 -3.93 12.44 7.62
N ALA A 11 -3.45 11.25 7.22
CA ALA A 11 -2.11 11.01 6.69
C ALA A 11 -2.19 10.39 5.28
N PRO A 12 -1.10 10.39 4.48
CA PRO A 12 -1.12 9.86 3.11
C PRO A 12 -1.66 8.42 3.00
N GLY A 13 -1.42 7.57 4.00
CA GLY A 13 -1.92 6.20 4.04
C GLY A 13 -3.45 6.08 4.14
N ASN A 14 -4.14 7.06 4.77
CA ASN A 14 -5.60 7.03 4.87
C ASN A 14 -6.29 7.15 3.50
N TYR A 15 -5.63 7.76 2.51
CA TYR A 15 -6.15 7.85 1.14
C TYR A 15 -5.97 6.57 0.33
N LEU A 16 -5.16 5.62 0.82
CA LEU A 16 -4.82 4.38 0.13
C LEU A 16 -5.68 3.18 0.56
N THR A 17 -6.53 3.36 1.58
CA THR A 17 -7.35 2.29 2.15
C THR A 17 -8.83 2.61 2.05
N ASN A 18 -9.62 1.60 1.69
CA ASN A 18 -11.06 1.61 1.81
C ASN A 18 -11.42 0.76 3.02
N ILE A 19 -11.70 1.42 4.15
CA ILE A 19 -11.90 0.78 5.44
C ILE A 19 -13.11 -0.15 5.42
N SER A 20 -14.25 0.30 4.86
CA SER A 20 -15.49 -0.49 4.85
C SER A 20 -15.39 -1.76 4.01
N ARG A 21 -14.54 -1.75 2.98
CA ARG A 21 -14.32 -2.91 2.10
C ARG A 21 -13.06 -3.71 2.44
N GLY A 22 -12.20 -3.20 3.33
CA GLY A 22 -10.91 -3.82 3.64
C GLY A 22 -9.95 -3.87 2.45
N THR A 23 -10.06 -2.94 1.49
CA THR A 23 -9.30 -2.96 0.23
C THR A 23 -8.39 -1.75 0.08
N ALA A 24 -7.50 -1.77 -0.92
CA ALA A 24 -6.91 -0.53 -1.41
C ALA A 24 -7.96 0.34 -2.14
N THR A 25 -7.75 1.65 -2.17
CA THR A 25 -8.52 2.60 -3.02
C THR A 25 -7.99 2.64 -4.45
N VAL A 26 -6.72 2.28 -4.65
CA VAL A 26 -6.06 2.25 -5.95
C VAL A 26 -6.12 0.86 -6.57
N GLY A 27 -6.51 0.81 -7.85
CA GLY A 27 -6.52 -0.42 -8.65
C GLY A 27 -5.26 -0.59 -9.49
N THR A 28 -5.10 -1.78 -10.07
CA THR A 28 -4.08 -2.05 -11.09
C THR A 28 -4.18 -1.05 -12.24
N GLY A 29 -3.03 -0.57 -12.73
CA GLY A 29 -2.93 0.46 -13.76
C GLY A 29 -2.94 1.91 -13.23
N ALA A 30 -3.37 2.13 -11.98
CA ALA A 30 -3.29 3.45 -11.36
C ALA A 30 -1.83 3.93 -11.29
N VAL A 31 -1.62 5.24 -11.44
CA VAL A 31 -0.28 5.85 -11.36
C VAL A 31 -0.05 6.40 -9.97
N VAL A 32 1.04 5.97 -9.34
CA VAL A 32 1.57 6.55 -8.11
C VAL A 32 2.85 7.30 -8.44
N LYS A 33 2.93 8.57 -8.02
CA LYS A 33 4.13 9.39 -8.16
C LYS A 33 4.85 9.51 -6.82
N VAL A 34 6.13 9.15 -6.79
CA VAL A 34 7.00 9.29 -5.62
C VAL A 34 8.25 10.04 -6.04
N ALA A 35 8.52 11.21 -5.43
CA ALA A 35 9.68 12.05 -5.74
C ALA A 35 9.88 12.30 -7.25
N GLY A 36 8.80 12.60 -7.97
CA GLY A 36 8.82 12.86 -9.42
C GLY A 36 8.81 11.61 -10.32
N VAL A 37 9.01 10.42 -9.76
CA VAL A 37 9.00 9.17 -10.52
C VAL A 37 7.59 8.57 -10.56
N SER A 38 7.12 8.18 -11.75
CA SER A 38 5.83 7.50 -11.93
C SER A 38 5.97 5.99 -11.88
N TYR A 39 5.13 5.34 -11.08
CA TYR A 39 4.99 3.90 -10.99
C TYR A 39 3.54 3.52 -11.32
N ARG A 40 3.35 2.41 -12.03
CA ARG A 40 2.02 1.83 -12.29
C ARG A 40 1.75 0.73 -11.28
N VAL A 41 0.64 0.84 -10.56
CA VAL A 41 0.17 -0.20 -9.63
C VAL A 41 -0.03 -1.49 -10.39
N THR A 42 0.58 -2.57 -9.90
CA THR A 42 0.43 -3.92 -10.43
C THR A 42 -0.60 -4.72 -9.65
N GLY A 43 -0.82 -4.37 -8.37
CA GLY A 43 -1.83 -4.99 -7.53
C GLY A 43 -1.70 -4.56 -6.08
N TRP A 44 -2.55 -5.13 -5.24
CA TRP A 44 -2.52 -4.93 -3.80
C TRP A 44 -2.99 -6.20 -3.08
N GLN A 45 -2.66 -6.29 -1.79
CA GLN A 45 -3.15 -7.36 -0.91
C GLN A 45 -3.26 -6.84 0.53
N ALA A 46 -4.20 -7.40 1.29
CA ALA A 46 -4.24 -7.23 2.73
C ALA A 46 -3.35 -8.29 3.40
N VAL A 47 -2.47 -7.89 4.30
CA VAL A 47 -1.52 -8.77 5.00
C VAL A 47 -1.62 -8.53 6.49
N ARG A 48 -1.78 -9.58 7.30
CA ARG A 48 -1.80 -9.41 8.76
C ARG A 48 -0.44 -8.94 9.27
N LYS A 49 -0.43 -8.13 10.33
CA LYS A 49 0.80 -7.53 10.88
C LYS A 49 1.79 -8.59 11.36
N ASN A 50 1.31 -9.68 11.95
CA ASN A 50 2.14 -10.80 12.42
C ASN A 50 2.71 -11.66 11.28
N GLU A 51 2.12 -11.59 10.08
CA GLU A 51 2.54 -12.34 8.89
C GLU A 51 3.41 -11.49 7.95
N LEU A 52 3.36 -10.16 8.08
CA LEU A 52 4.04 -9.26 7.17
C LEU A 52 5.55 -9.56 7.08
N ALA A 53 6.22 -9.81 8.21
CA ALA A 53 7.65 -10.11 8.26
C ALA A 53 8.03 -11.38 7.49
N SER A 54 7.16 -12.40 7.47
CA SER A 54 7.39 -13.65 6.74
C SER A 54 6.90 -13.61 5.29
N THR A 55 6.26 -12.51 4.86
CA THR A 55 5.75 -12.37 3.49
C THR A 55 6.90 -11.98 2.54
N ALA A 56 7.71 -12.96 2.14
CA ALA A 56 8.99 -12.75 1.45
C ALA A 56 8.88 -11.92 0.15
N ASN A 57 7.78 -12.05 -0.60
CA ASN A 57 7.56 -11.29 -1.82
C ASN A 57 7.48 -9.77 -1.56
N VAL A 58 7.04 -9.32 -0.38
CA VAL A 58 6.97 -7.90 0.02
C VAL A 58 8.37 -7.33 0.19
N TRP A 59 9.28 -8.09 0.78
CA TRP A 59 10.62 -7.65 1.15
C TRP A 59 11.70 -7.92 0.11
N SER A 60 11.40 -8.76 -0.89
CA SER A 60 12.34 -9.05 -1.98
C SER A 60 12.82 -7.76 -2.68
N SER A 61 14.11 -7.65 -2.96
CA SER A 61 14.62 -6.54 -3.75
C SER A 61 14.38 -6.85 -5.23
N VAL A 62 13.43 -6.13 -5.85
CA VAL A 62 13.12 -6.24 -7.27
C VAL A 62 13.37 -4.88 -7.91
N LYS A 63 14.17 -4.86 -8.98
CA LYS A 63 14.50 -3.63 -9.70
C LYS A 63 13.21 -2.90 -10.12
N ASP A 64 13.20 -1.58 -9.97
CA ASP A 64 12.12 -0.69 -10.40
C ASP A 64 10.74 -0.97 -9.75
N ARG A 65 10.72 -1.77 -8.68
CA ARG A 65 9.52 -2.07 -7.91
C ARG A 65 9.35 -1.09 -6.76
N LEU A 66 8.15 -0.55 -6.64
CA LEU A 66 7.69 0.21 -5.49
C LEU A 66 6.76 -0.68 -4.65
N VAL A 67 7.00 -0.68 -3.34
CA VAL A 67 6.13 -1.33 -2.35
C VAL A 67 5.67 -0.27 -1.35
N ILE A 68 4.36 -0.08 -1.26
CA ILE A 68 3.73 0.83 -0.29
C ILE A 68 3.02 -0.04 0.74
N ILE A 69 3.40 0.14 2.00
CA ILE A 69 2.80 -0.55 3.15
C ILE A 69 2.16 0.51 4.03
N THR A 70 0.89 0.32 4.35
CA THR A 70 0.14 1.19 5.26
C THR A 70 -0.85 0.40 6.12
N CYS A 71 -1.18 0.91 7.31
CA CYS A 71 -2.10 0.23 8.21
C CYS A 71 -3.52 0.22 7.62
N LEU A 72 -4.18 -0.94 7.67
CA LEU A 72 -5.60 -1.06 7.39
C LEU A 72 -6.36 -0.83 8.69
N GLU A 73 -7.08 0.29 8.77
CA GLU A 73 -8.00 0.56 9.87
C GLU A 73 -9.15 -0.44 9.87
N ARG A 74 -9.73 -0.65 11.05
CA ARG A 74 -10.83 -1.60 11.23
C ARG A 74 -12.16 -0.85 11.31
N PRO A 75 -13.24 -1.33 10.66
CA PRO A 75 -14.55 -0.68 10.73
C PRO A 75 -15.06 -0.52 12.17
N GLU A 76 -14.76 -1.49 13.03
CA GLU A 76 -15.10 -1.48 14.46
C GLU A 76 -14.19 -0.59 15.32
N GLY A 77 -13.17 0.03 14.73
CA GLY A 77 -12.18 0.85 15.43
C GLY A 77 -11.09 0.05 16.16
N GLY A 78 -10.33 0.75 17.00
CA GLY A 78 -9.17 0.19 17.72
C GLY A 78 -7.93 -0.07 16.85
N PRO A 79 -6.91 -0.75 17.39
CA PRO A 79 -5.65 -0.95 16.69
C PRO A 79 -5.82 -1.73 15.39
N SER A 80 -5.19 -1.25 14.33
CA SER A 80 -5.07 -1.99 13.07
C SER A 80 -4.30 -3.31 13.29
N ILE A 81 -4.84 -4.42 12.79
CA ILE A 81 -4.21 -5.75 12.85
C ILE A 81 -3.66 -6.22 11.50
N SER A 82 -3.96 -5.49 10.42
CA SER A 82 -3.54 -5.79 9.05
C SER A 82 -3.00 -4.55 8.36
N ASN A 83 -2.21 -4.74 7.32
CA ASN A 83 -1.75 -3.69 6.43
C ASN A 83 -2.35 -3.91 5.04
N ILE A 84 -2.50 -2.84 4.28
CA ILE A 84 -2.59 -2.91 2.83
C ILE A 84 -1.17 -2.78 2.27
N VAL A 85 -0.80 -3.75 1.43
CA VAL A 85 0.45 -3.73 0.66
C VAL A 85 0.09 -3.49 -0.79
N ILE A 86 0.53 -2.37 -1.35
CA ILE A 86 0.36 -2.04 -2.77
C ILE A 86 1.71 -2.23 -3.46
N THR A 87 1.72 -2.95 -4.57
CA THR A 87 2.89 -3.12 -5.42
C THR A 87 2.72 -2.31 -6.70
N ALA A 88 3.78 -1.67 -7.15
CA ALA A 88 3.82 -0.93 -8.40
C ALA A 88 5.17 -1.13 -9.10
N GLN A 89 5.19 -0.96 -10.41
CA GLN A 89 6.41 -1.01 -11.22
C GLN A 89 6.61 0.30 -11.96
N ARG A 90 7.85 0.76 -12.04
CA ARG A 90 8.19 1.83 -12.96
C ARG A 90 8.04 1.28 -14.38
N PRO A 91 7.26 1.92 -15.26
CA PRO A 91 7.27 1.56 -16.67
C PRO A 91 8.70 1.66 -17.21
N ALA A 92 9.08 0.77 -18.13
CA ALA A 92 10.30 0.97 -18.90
C ALA A 92 10.25 2.36 -19.55
N ALA A 93 11.39 3.04 -19.65
CA ALA A 93 11.48 4.22 -20.48
C ALA A 93 11.12 3.78 -21.91
N THR A 94 10.05 4.33 -22.46
CA THR A 94 9.87 4.34 -23.92
C THR A 94 11.01 5.19 -24.48
N GLU A 95 11.91 4.55 -25.24
CA GLU A 95 12.89 5.21 -26.10
C GLU A 95 12.21 6.07 -27.17
#